data_AF-A0AAE7J577-F1
#
_entry.id   AF-A0AAE7J577-F1
#
_cell.length_a   1.000
_cell.length_b   1.000
_cell.length_c   1.000
_cell.angle_alpha   90.00
_cell.angle_beta   90.00
_cell.angle_gamma   90.00
#
_symmetry.space_group_name_H-M   'P 1'
#
loop_
_entity.id
_entity.type
_entity.pdbx_description
1 polymer ?
#
loop_
_entity_poly.entity_id
_entity_poly.type
_entity_poly.pdbx_seq_one_letter_code
_entity_poly.pdbx_strand_id
1 'polypeptide(L)' 'MDQVLRIVFCNGQVSERRGDDDQVAALFAADAGGLIDYVIALDLISGACAFFTDATDHRFDAEIVLKLEF' A
#
# COMPACT_ATOMS: atom_id res chain seq x y z
N MET A 1 -5.53 -13.08 6.26
CA MET A 1 -4.36 -13.60 5.52
C MET A 1 -3.10 -13.22 6.31
N ASP A 2 -2.02 -14.01 6.26
CA ASP A 2 -0.75 -13.63 6.91
C ASP A 2 0.09 -12.86 5.89
N GLN A 3 -0.10 -11.54 5.85
CA GLN A 3 0.67 -10.66 4.96
C GLN A 3 1.45 -9.61 5.74
N VAL A 4 2.58 -9.22 5.16
CA VAL A 4 3.37 -8.07 5.62
C VAL A 4 3.02 -6.89 4.74
N LEU A 5 2.59 -5.81 5.38
CA LEU A 5 2.39 -4.51 4.77
C LEU A 5 3.67 -3.70 4.92
N ARG A 6 4.34 -3.39 3.81
CA ARG A 6 5.42 -2.41 3.75
C ARG A 6 4.84 -1.07 3.31
N ILE A 7 4.81 -0.13 4.24
CA ILE A 7 4.28 1.23 4.06
C ILE A 7 5.46 2.13 3.73
N VAL A 8 5.42 2.77 2.57
CA VAL A 8 6.43 3.74 2.13
C VAL A 8 5.85 5.13 2.24
N PHE A 9 6.59 6.03 2.88
CA PHE A 9 6.19 7.42 3.08
C PHE A 9 6.90 8.35 2.09
N CYS A 10 6.28 9.48 1.78
CA CYS A 10 6.79 10.48 0.83
C CYS A 10 8.17 11.04 1.20
N ASN A 11 8.57 10.94 2.47
CA ASN A 11 9.89 11.36 2.95
C ASN A 11 10.98 10.26 2.83
N GLY A 12 10.65 9.12 2.21
CA GLY A 12 11.54 7.96 2.05
C GLY A 12 11.62 7.04 3.27
N GLN A 13 10.87 7.31 4.35
CA GLN A 13 10.77 6.38 5.46
C GLN A 13 9.96 5.15 5.05
N VAL A 14 10.28 4.01 5.65
CA VAL A 14 9.60 2.74 5.42
C VAL A 14 9.22 2.15 6.78
N SER A 15 7.99 1.67 6.88
CA SER A 15 7.50 0.93 8.05
C SER A 15 6.92 -0.40 7.61
N GLU A 16 7.09 -1.42 8.44
CA GLU A 16 6.57 -2.77 8.18
C GLU A 16 5.68 -3.22 9.33
N ARG A 17 4.55 -3.84 8.99
CA ARG A 17 3.67 -4.46 9.97
C ARG A 17 2.91 -5.62 9.35
N ARG A 18 2.43 -6.55 10.18
CA ARG A 18 1.46 -7.55 9.72
C ARG A 18 0.09 -6.90 9.56
N GLY A 19 -0.66 -7.30 8.54
CA GLY A 19 -1.99 -6.78 8.28
C GLY A 19 -2.75 -7.60 7.25
N ASP A 20 -3.72 -6.96 6.61
CA ASP A 20 -4.56 -7.47 5.52
C ASP A 20 -4.89 -6.29 4.56
N ASP A 21 -5.56 -6.57 3.44
CA ASP A 21 -5.88 -5.54 2.43
C ASP A 21 -6.87 -4.49 2.97
N ASP A 22 -7.79 -4.88 3.86
CA ASP A 22 -8.74 -3.97 4.50
C ASP A 22 -7.99 -2.94 5.38
N GLN A 23 -6.91 -3.36 6.05
CA GLN A 23 -6.04 -2.46 6.81
C GLN A 23 -5.24 -1.50 5.90
N VAL A 24 -4.99 -1.86 4.64
CA VAL A 24 -4.39 -0.93 3.67
C VAL A 24 -5.38 0.17 3.33
N ALA A 25 -6.63 -0.17 3.04
CA ALA A 25 -7.68 0.82 2.79
C ALA A 25 -7.85 1.78 3.98
N ALA A 26 -7.85 1.26 5.20
CA ALA A 26 -7.94 2.08 6.41
C ALA A 26 -6.71 2.99 6.63
N LEU A 27 -5.51 2.59 6.20
CA LEU A 27 -4.31 3.43 6.28
C LEU A 27 -4.45 4.68 5.42
N PHE A 28 -4.82 4.51 4.15
CA PHE A 28 -4.99 5.62 3.22
C PHE A 28 -6.16 6.53 3.65
N ALA A 29 -7.27 5.96 4.12
CA ALA A 29 -8.39 6.75 4.65
C ALA A 29 -8.02 7.56 5.91
N ALA A 30 -7.09 7.07 6.73
CA ALA A 30 -6.61 7.77 7.92
C ALA A 30 -5.46 8.76 7.62
N ASP A 31 -4.85 8.70 6.45
CA ASP A 31 -3.72 9.55 6.04
C ASP A 31 -4.19 10.91 5.53
N ALA A 32 -4.81 11.69 6.41
CA ALA A 32 -5.28 13.05 6.10
C ALA A 32 -4.15 14.00 5.64
N GLY A 33 -2.89 13.64 5.87
CA GLY A 33 -1.71 14.41 5.49
C GLY A 33 -1.12 14.04 4.13
N GLY A 34 -1.58 12.96 3.48
CA GLY A 34 -0.95 12.45 2.25
C GLY A 34 0.53 12.10 2.45
N LEU A 35 0.86 11.55 3.61
CA LEU A 35 2.22 11.19 3.97
C LEU A 35 2.62 9.83 3.40
N ILE A 36 1.67 8.94 3.16
CA ILE A 36 1.88 7.63 2.56
C ILE A 36 2.03 7.81 1.05
N ASP A 37 3.14 7.30 0.52
CA ASP A 37 3.44 7.30 -0.91
C ASP A 37 2.80 6.08 -1.59
N TYR A 38 3.08 4.89 -1.05
CA TYR A 38 2.49 3.63 -1.49
C TYR A 38 2.64 2.53 -0.43
N VAL A 39 1.87 1.45 -0.59
CA VAL A 39 1.93 0.27 0.28
C VAL A 39 2.13 -0.98 -0.56
N ILE A 40 3.03 -1.85 -0.13
CA ILE A 40 3.22 -3.19 -0.70
C ILE A 40 2.68 -4.21 0.30
N ALA A 41 1.70 -5.02 -0.08
CA ALA A 41 1.30 -6.19 0.67
C ALA A 41 1.99 -7.43 0.12
N LEU A 42 2.69 -8.15 0.97
CA LEU A 42 3.35 -9.42 0.66
C LEU A 42 2.65 -10.55 1.40
N ASP A 43 1.97 -11.44 0.68
CA ASP A 43 1.41 -12.66 1.26
C ASP A 43 2.55 -13.65 1.60
N LEU A 44 2.67 -14.03 2.87
CA LEU A 44 3.80 -14.84 3.35
C LEU A 44 3.70 -16.31 2.94
N ILE A 45 2.55 -16.77 2.45
CA ILE A 45 2.32 -18.18 2.10
C ILE A 45 2.59 -18.41 0.62
N SER A 46 2.00 -17.60 -0.24
CA SER A 46 2.08 -17.67 -1.70
C SER A 46 3.23 -16.87 -2.28
N GLY A 47 3.76 -15.89 -1.54
CA GLY A 47 4.75 -14.93 -2.03
C GLY A 47 4.15 -13.91 -3.02
N ALA A 48 2.83 -13.85 -3.16
CA ALA A 48 2.17 -12.87 -4.00
C ALA A 48 2.38 -11.46 -3.41
N CYS A 49 2.62 -10.50 -4.31
CA CYS A 49 2.77 -9.09 -3.96
C CYS A 49 1.64 -8.30 -4.59
N ALA A 50 0.97 -7.49 -3.78
CA ALA A 50 0.05 -6.47 -4.24
C ALA A 50 0.65 -5.08 -3.94
N PHE A 51 0.54 -4.18 -4.89
CA PHE A 51 1.00 -2.80 -4.76
C PHE A 51 -0.22 -1.89 -4.73
N PHE A 52 -0.28 -1.01 -3.74
CA PHE A 52 -1.37 -0.09 -3.49
C PHE A 52 -0.86 1.34 -3.47
N THR A 53 -1.57 2.22 -4.16
CA THR A 53 -1.31 3.66 -4.18
C THR A 53 -2.63 4.41 -4.36
N ASP A 54 -2.55 5.73 -4.28
CA ASP A 54 -3.68 6.62 -4.54
C ASP A 54 -4.13 6.52 -6.01
N ALA A 55 -5.44 6.59 -6.26
CA ALA A 55 -5.97 6.51 -7.62
C ALA A 55 -5.46 7.61 -8.56
N THR A 56 -5.14 8.78 -8.00
CA THR A 56 -4.58 9.93 -8.72
C THR A 56 -3.08 9.82 -8.98
N ASP A 57 -2.41 8.79 -8.44
CA ASP A 57 -1.00 8.57 -8.73
C ASP A 57 -0.83 7.89 -10.09
N HIS A 58 -0.29 8.67 -11.03
CA HIS A 58 -0.03 8.24 -12.40
C HIS A 58 1.40 7.71 -12.61
N ARG A 59 2.27 7.76 -11.60
CA ARG A 59 3.65 7.25 -11.71
C ARG A 59 3.69 5.77 -12.03
N PHE A 60 2.64 5.03 -11.68
CA PHE A 60 2.55 3.58 -11.78
C PHE A 60 1.57 3.08 -12.85
N ASP A 61 1.08 3.93 -13.75
CA ASP A 61 0.07 3.56 -14.77
C ASP A 61 0.57 2.51 -15.79
N ALA A 62 1.88 2.34 -15.92
CA ALA A 62 2.49 1.33 -16.80
C ALA A 62 2.64 -0.06 -16.14
N GLU A 63 2.34 -0.17 -14.85
CA GLU A 63 2.53 -1.38 -14.03
C GLU A 63 1.18 -1.96 -13.59
N ILE A 64 1.15 -3.25 -13.22
CA ILE A 64 -0.05 -3.88 -12.65
C ILE A 64 -0.14 -3.45 -11.17
N VAL A 65 -0.84 -2.33 -10.93
CA VAL A 65 -1.04 -1.73 -9.60
C VAL A 65 -2.51 -1.69 -9.23
N LEU A 66 -2.84 -2.05 -7.99
CA LEU A 66 -4.18 -1.90 -7.42
C LEU A 66 -4.34 -0.45 -6.93
N LYS A 67 -5.21 0.30 -7.61
CA LYS A 67 -5.55 1.67 -7.22
C LYS A 67 -6.74 1.66 -6.26
N LEU A 68 -6.61 2.38 -5.15
CA LEU A 68 -7.68 2.50 -4.18
C LEU A 68 -8.58 3.68 -4.57
N GLU A 69 -9.84 3.40 -4.86
CA GLU A 69 -10.89 4.41 -5.09
C GLU A 69 -11.69 4.56 -3.79
N PHE A 70 -11.65 5.75 -3.17
CA PHE A 70 -12.39 6.07 -1.94
C PHE A 70 -13.48 7.12 -2.19
#